data_AF-A0A447PDW9-F1
#
_entry.id   AF-A0A447PDW9-F1
#
_cell.length_a   1.000
_cell.length_b   1.000
_cell.length_c   1.000
_cell.angle_alpha   90.00
_cell.angle_beta   90.00
_cell.angle_gamma   90.00
#
_symmetry.space_group_name_H-M   'P 1'
#
loop_
_entity.id
_entity.type
_entity.pdbx_description
1 polymer ?
#
loop_
_entity_poly.entity_id
_entity_poly.type
_entity_poly.pdbx_seq_one_letter_code
_entity_poly.pdbx_strand_id
1 'polypeptide(L)'
;MGALYGVLGSKGVVTVTAKKREKCNRCMDCFHVCPEPHVLRAPVLDEQSPAQVTHRDCMTCGRCVDVCSEDVFYNNDTQHHSGCIAAVSEEISRSIDNDVTGILERSQQRGSSKDEV
;
A
#
# COMPACT_ATOMS: atom_id res chain seq x y z
N MET A 1 17.29 0.78 -21.31
CA MET A 1 16.50 1.92 -20.77
C MET A 1 15.27 2.04 -21.65
N GLY A 2 14.05 1.56 -21.38
CA GLY A 2 13.34 1.25 -20.15
C GLY A 2 11.92 1.83 -20.29
N ALA A 3 11.14 1.35 -21.26
CA ALA A 3 9.88 1.97 -21.72
C ALA A 3 8.61 1.26 -21.22
N LEU A 4 8.59 0.78 -19.97
CA LEU A 4 7.40 0.21 -19.33
C LEU A 4 7.18 0.68 -17.88
N TYR A 5 7.56 1.91 -17.56
CA TYR A 5 7.17 2.55 -16.29
C TYR A 5 5.81 3.29 -16.37
N GLY A 6 4.97 2.95 -17.37
CA GLY A 6 3.75 3.69 -17.68
C GLY A 6 2.44 3.02 -17.24
N VAL A 7 2.48 1.81 -16.68
CA VAL A 7 1.26 1.01 -16.41
C VAL A 7 1.23 0.55 -14.96
N LEU A 8 1.45 1.45 -14.01
CA LEU A 8 1.08 1.21 -12.61
C LEU A 8 0.53 2.51 -12.02
N GLY A 9 -0.76 2.51 -11.67
CA GLY A 9 -1.34 3.55 -10.81
C GLY A 9 -2.70 4.11 -11.22
N SER A 10 -3.35 3.61 -12.28
CA SER A 10 -4.70 4.06 -12.65
C SER A 10 -5.76 3.10 -12.10
N LYS A 11 -6.04 3.13 -10.79
CA LYS A 11 -7.35 2.77 -10.20
C LYS A 11 -7.32 2.83 -8.67
N GLY A 12 -7.94 3.87 -8.13
CA GLY A 12 -8.31 3.95 -6.73
C GLY A 12 -8.04 5.33 -6.19
N VAL A 13 -9.04 6.22 -6.26
CA VAL A 13 -9.04 7.39 -5.38
C VAL A 13 -9.22 6.82 -3.98
N VAL A 14 -8.09 6.65 -3.27
CA VAL A 14 -8.15 6.23 -1.89
C VAL A 14 -8.82 7.38 -1.15
N THR A 15 -9.90 7.09 -0.42
CA THR A 15 -10.63 8.07 0.39
C THR A 15 -10.83 7.53 1.80
N VAL A 16 -10.77 8.43 2.78
CA VAL A 16 -11.01 8.12 4.19
C VAL A 16 -12.36 8.69 4.60
N THR A 17 -13.15 7.92 5.34
CA THR A 17 -14.47 8.35 5.85
C THR A 17 -14.63 8.01 7.34
N ALA A 18 -15.01 8.98 8.15
CA ALA A 18 -15.32 8.83 9.58
C ALA A 18 -16.76 8.32 9.79
N LYS A 19 -17.06 7.11 9.30
CA LYS A 19 -18.43 6.57 9.22
C LYS A 19 -19.10 6.38 10.58
N LYS A 20 -18.33 6.04 11.62
CA LYS A 20 -18.83 5.78 12.98
C LYS A 20 -18.42 6.87 13.97
N ARG A 21 -18.43 8.14 13.54
CA ARG A 21 -17.98 9.27 14.38
C ARG A 21 -18.77 9.43 15.69
N GLU A 22 -19.97 8.87 15.77
CA GLU A 22 -20.77 8.76 16.99
C GLU A 22 -20.13 7.88 18.08
N LYS A 23 -19.23 6.96 17.70
CA LYS A 23 -18.45 6.13 18.65
C LYS A 23 -17.17 6.80 19.11
N CYS A 24 -16.81 7.95 18.54
CA CYS A 24 -15.58 8.64 18.88
C CYS A 24 -15.58 9.06 20.35
N ASN A 25 -14.69 8.44 21.14
CA ASN A 25 -14.48 8.77 22.55
C ASN A 25 -13.59 10.01 22.76
N ARG A 26 -13.18 10.69 21.67
CA ARG A 26 -12.32 11.88 21.68
C ARG A 26 -10.95 11.66 22.34
N CYS A 27 -10.34 10.49 22.17
CA CYS A 27 -8.96 10.22 22.64
C CYS A 27 -7.88 11.08 21.95
N MET A 28 -8.16 11.62 20.77
CA MET A 28 -7.27 12.46 19.94
C MET A 28 -6.04 11.75 19.33
N ASP A 29 -5.90 10.43 19.47
CA ASP A 29 -4.77 9.68 18.90
C ASP A 29 -4.66 9.86 17.38
N CYS A 30 -5.79 9.88 16.67
CA CYS A 30 -5.83 10.10 15.22
C CYS A 30 -5.27 11.46 14.81
N PHE A 31 -5.40 12.51 15.65
CA PHE A 31 -4.83 13.82 15.39
C PHE A 31 -3.32 13.84 15.62
N HIS A 32 -2.80 13.04 16.56
CA HIS A 32 -1.37 12.97 16.86
C HIS A 32 -0.57 12.24 15.77
N VAL A 33 -1.14 11.22 15.14
CA VAL A 33 -0.45 10.45 14.08
C VAL A 33 -0.65 11.05 12.68
N CYS A 34 -1.66 11.91 12.51
CA CYS A 34 -1.96 12.53 11.23
C CYS A 34 -0.90 13.59 10.91
N PRO A 35 -0.25 13.53 9.74
CA PRO A 35 0.73 14.54 9.34
C PRO A 35 0.11 15.92 9.15
N GLU A 36 -1.18 15.98 8.78
CA GLU A 36 -1.95 17.21 8.57
C GLU A 36 -3.22 17.19 9.44
N PRO A 37 -3.13 17.45 10.76
CA PRO A 37 -4.21 17.19 11.70
C PRO A 37 -5.48 18.02 11.47
N HIS A 38 -5.40 19.16 10.79
CA HIS A 38 -6.58 19.98 10.48
C HIS A 38 -7.57 19.28 9.56
N VAL A 39 -7.12 18.33 8.72
CA VAL A 39 -8.02 17.62 7.78
C VAL A 39 -9.06 16.76 8.48
N LEU A 40 -8.82 16.39 9.75
CA LEU A 40 -9.71 15.55 10.55
C LEU A 40 -10.74 16.36 11.36
N ARG A 41 -10.60 17.69 11.46
CA ARG A 41 -11.48 18.52 12.30
C ARG A 41 -12.93 18.46 11.84
N ALA A 42 -13.20 18.81 10.58
CA ALA A 42 -14.55 18.79 10.02
C ALA A 42 -15.20 17.39 10.07
N PRO A 43 -14.57 16.30 9.57
CA PRO A 43 -15.23 15.01 9.52
C PRO A 43 -15.49 14.36 10.90
N VAL A 44 -14.70 14.70 11.93
CA VAL A 44 -14.79 14.08 13.26
C VAL A 44 -15.54 14.96 14.27
N LEU A 45 -15.24 16.26 14.29
CA LEU A 45 -15.70 17.16 15.35
C LEU A 45 -16.94 17.97 14.96
N ASP A 46 -17.22 18.10 13.66
CA ASP A 46 -18.38 18.83 13.16
C ASP A 46 -19.42 17.86 12.57
N GLU A 47 -20.54 17.71 13.29
CA GLU A 47 -21.65 16.85 12.88
C GLU A 47 -22.36 17.36 11.61
N GLN A 48 -22.29 18.67 11.34
CA GLN A 48 -22.89 19.30 10.17
C GLN A 48 -22.02 19.12 8.91
N SER A 49 -20.72 18.89 9.11
CA SER A 49 -19.78 18.58 8.05
C SER A 49 -19.91 17.12 7.57
N PRO A 50 -19.59 16.84 6.30
CA PRO A 50 -19.56 15.47 5.79
C PRO A 50 -18.52 14.63 6.53
N ALA A 51 -18.88 13.38 6.84
CA ALA A 51 -17.97 12.42 7.47
C ALA A 51 -16.79 12.03 6.56
N GLN A 52 -16.90 12.27 5.26
CA GLN A 52 -15.83 12.00 4.31
C GLN A 52 -14.72 13.05 4.43
N VAL A 53 -13.47 12.60 4.47
CA VAL A 53 -12.30 13.49 4.42
C VAL A 53 -12.14 13.99 2.99
N THR A 54 -12.61 15.21 2.73
CA THR A 54 -12.56 15.86 1.41
C THR A 54 -11.41 16.86 1.29
N HIS A 55 -10.62 17.06 2.35
CA HIS A 55 -9.52 18.02 2.36
C HIS A 55 -8.38 17.59 1.43
N ARG A 56 -7.87 18.55 0.65
CA ARG A 56 -6.78 18.31 -0.33
C ARG A 56 -5.46 17.90 0.31
N ASP A 57 -5.22 18.33 1.55
CA ASP A 57 -4.00 18.01 2.30
C ASP A 57 -4.02 16.58 2.88
N CYS A 58 -5.16 15.87 2.80
CA CYS A 58 -5.18 14.46 3.18
C CYS A 58 -4.34 13.66 2.18
N MET A 59 -3.18 13.17 2.61
CA MET A 59 -2.31 12.31 1.80
C MET A 59 -2.83 10.86 1.68
N THR A 60 -4.03 10.60 2.19
CA THR A 60 -4.66 9.29 2.25
C THR A 60 -3.76 8.15 2.77
N CYS A 61 -2.92 8.45 3.76
CA CYS A 61 -1.95 7.51 4.32
C CYS A 61 -2.54 6.44 5.25
N GLY A 62 -3.82 6.54 5.62
CA GLY A 62 -4.52 5.52 6.42
C GLY A 62 -4.19 5.47 7.92
N ARG A 63 -3.23 6.25 8.44
CA ARG A 63 -2.82 6.18 9.87
C ARG A 63 -3.96 6.40 10.88
N CYS A 64 -4.93 7.25 10.54
CA CYS A 64 -6.09 7.49 11.39
C CYS A 64 -7.03 6.28 11.49
N VAL A 65 -7.06 5.42 10.47
CA VAL A 65 -7.78 4.13 10.50
C VAL A 65 -7.05 3.16 11.41
N ASP A 66 -5.73 3.07 11.25
CA ASP A 66 -4.88 2.12 11.97
C ASP A 66 -4.83 2.35 13.50
N VAL A 67 -4.80 3.61 13.95
CA VAL A 67 -4.68 3.93 15.39
C VAL A 67 -6.03 3.98 16.13
N CYS A 68 -7.16 3.99 15.43
CA CYS A 68 -8.45 4.30 16.06
C CYS A 68 -9.07 3.05 16.71
N SER A 69 -9.01 2.96 18.04
CA SER A 69 -9.57 1.84 18.82
C SER A 69 -11.07 1.60 18.64
N GLU A 70 -11.83 2.61 18.24
CA GLU A 70 -13.29 2.54 18.06
C GLU A 70 -13.72 2.29 16.60
N ASP A 71 -12.76 2.05 15.70
CA ASP A 71 -12.99 1.84 14.26
C ASP A 71 -13.88 2.93 13.64
N VAL A 72 -13.61 4.20 13.99
CA VAL A 72 -14.36 5.36 13.49
C VAL A 72 -14.14 5.57 12.00
N PHE A 73 -12.90 5.38 11.54
CA PHE A 73 -12.46 5.67 10.18
C PHE A 73 -12.42 4.42 9.30
N TYR A 74 -12.69 4.60 8.01
CA TYR A 74 -12.65 3.56 6.98
C TYR A 74 -11.89 4.09 5.76
N ASN A 75 -11.00 3.28 5.21
CA ASN A 75 -10.40 3.49 3.89
C ASN A 75 -10.96 2.47 2.88
N ASN A 76 -11.00 2.85 1.61
CA ASN A 76 -11.36 1.96 0.49
C ASN A 76 -10.12 1.26 -0.11
N ASP A 77 -9.00 1.25 0.62
CA ASP A 77 -7.69 0.78 0.16
C ASP A 77 -7.49 -0.74 0.25
N THR A 78 -8.49 -1.50 0.69
CA THR A 78 -8.44 -2.97 0.79
C THR A 78 -8.16 -3.71 -0.52
N GLN A 79 -7.95 -3.01 -1.64
CA GLN A 79 -7.59 -3.57 -2.94
C GLN A 79 -6.08 -3.55 -3.25
N HIS A 80 -5.27 -2.72 -2.58
CA HIS A 80 -3.84 -2.61 -2.93
C HIS A 80 -2.96 -3.69 -2.33
N HIS A 81 -3.30 -4.26 -1.17
CA HIS A 81 -2.48 -5.33 -0.58
C HIS A 81 -2.59 -6.66 -1.36
N SER A 82 -3.78 -7.05 -1.83
CA SER A 82 -3.96 -8.27 -2.63
C SER A 82 -3.33 -8.19 -4.02
N GLY A 83 -3.32 -7.00 -4.65
CA GLY A 83 -2.67 -6.80 -5.94
C GLY A 83 -1.16 -6.85 -5.86
N CYS A 84 -0.58 -6.21 -4.84
CA CYS A 84 0.88 -6.23 -4.60
C CYS A 84 1.39 -7.62 -4.22
N ILE A 85 0.65 -8.39 -3.41
CA ILE A 85 1.03 -9.78 -3.08
C ILE A 85 1.00 -10.66 -4.33
N ALA A 86 -0.01 -10.54 -5.20
CA ALA A 86 -0.08 -11.30 -6.45
C ALA A 86 1.02 -10.91 -7.43
N ALA A 87 1.26 -9.60 -7.63
CA ALA A 87 2.30 -9.08 -8.52
C ALA A 87 3.71 -9.43 -8.03
N VAL A 88 3.98 -9.27 -6.73
CA VAL A 88 5.28 -9.63 -6.15
C VAL A 88 5.49 -11.14 -6.17
N SER A 89 4.45 -11.96 -6.01
CA SER A 89 4.59 -13.42 -6.07
C SER A 89 4.95 -13.90 -7.48
N GLU A 90 4.37 -13.31 -8.53
CA GLU A 90 4.69 -13.66 -9.91
C GLU A 90 6.09 -13.17 -10.33
N GLU A 91 6.53 -12.03 -9.79
CA GLU A 91 7.86 -11.48 -10.01
C GLU A 91 8.95 -12.24 -9.21
N ILE A 92 8.65 -12.65 -7.96
CA ILE A 92 9.52 -13.53 -7.15
C ILE A 92 9.70 -14.89 -7.84
N SER A 93 8.63 -15.51 -8.36
CA SER A 93 8.74 -16.80 -9.04
C SER A 93 9.64 -16.73 -10.28
N ARG A 94 9.49 -15.69 -11.13
CA ARG A 94 10.36 -15.49 -12.29
C ARG A 94 11.83 -15.21 -11.91
N SER A 95 12.07 -14.49 -10.82
CA SER A 95 13.43 -14.26 -10.31
C SER A 95 14.10 -15.58 -9.92
N ILE A 96 13.38 -16.45 -9.20
CA ILE A 96 13.88 -17.77 -8.80
C ILE A 96 14.18 -18.64 -10.02
N ASP A 97 13.30 -18.67 -11.03
CA ASP A 97 13.51 -19.46 -12.26
C ASP A 97 14.74 -19.00 -13.06
N ASN A 98 14.98 -17.68 -13.15
CA ASN A 98 16.15 -17.13 -13.82
C ASN A 98 17.46 -17.44 -13.05
N ASP A 99 17.44 -17.39 -11.71
CA ASP A 99 18.57 -17.81 -10.89
C ASP A 99 18.87 -19.30 -11.04
N VAL A 100 17.84 -20.17 -11.05
CA VAL A 100 17.99 -21.62 -11.26
C VAL A 100 18.52 -21.93 -12.66
N THR A 101 18.00 -21.26 -13.69
CA THR A 101 18.48 -21.40 -15.08
C THR A 101 19.92 -20.92 -15.20
N GLY A 102 20.28 -19.80 -14.56
CA GLY A 102 21.66 -19.29 -14.52
C GLY A 102 22.63 -20.21 -13.77
N ILE A 103 22.17 -20.93 -12.74
CA ILE A 103 22.96 -21.98 -12.06
C ILE A 103 23.15 -23.18 -12.99
N LEU A 104 22.13 -23.60 -13.73
CA LEU A 104 22.20 -24.69 -14.72
C LEU A 104 23.22 -24.40 -15.83
N GLU A 105 23.19 -23.20 -16.42
CA GLU A 105 24.15 -22.78 -17.46
C GLU A 105 25.59 -22.68 -16.94
N ARG A 106 25.79 -22.15 -15.71
CA ARG A 106 27.11 -22.14 -15.05
C ARG A 106 27.63 -23.53 -14.69
N SER A 107 26.74 -24.51 -14.50
CA SER A 107 27.12 -25.91 -14.28
C SER A 107 27.59 -26.57 -15.57
N GLN A 108 26.98 -26.24 -16.72
CA GLN A 108 27.40 -26.75 -18.04
C GLN A 108 28.78 -26.22 -18.48
N GLN A 109 29.11 -24.95 -18.21
CA GLN A 109 30.43 -24.39 -18.55
C GLN A 109 31.59 -24.94 -17.69
N ARG A 110 31.32 -25.42 -16.47
CA ARG A 110 32.33 -26.10 -15.63
C ARG A 110 32.53 -27.57 -16.01
N GLY A 111 31.68 -28.14 -16.87
CA GLY A 111 31.83 -29.49 -17.40
C GLY A 111 32.78 -29.63 -18.59
N SER A 112 32.96 -28.57 -19.39
CA SER A 112 33.84 -28.57 -20.58
C SER A 112 35.24 -28.01 -20.29
N SER A 113 35.92 -28.49 -19.25
CA SER A 113 37.36 -28.27 -19.07
C SER A 113 38.01 -29.48 -18.39
N LYS A 114 37.81 -30.65 -18.99
CA LYS A 114 38.74 -31.78 -18.94
C LYS A 114 38.65 -32.44 -20.32
N ASP A 115 39.79 -32.81 -20.88
CA ASP A 115 39.99 -33.43 -22.19
C ASP A 115 40.29 -32.45 -23.34
N GLU A 116 41.42 -31.75 -23.24
CA GLU A 116 42.25 -31.53 -24.43
C GLU A 116 43.70 -31.90 -24.06
N VAL A 117 44.10 -33.12 -24.45
CA VAL A 117 45.47 -33.68 -24.48
C VAL A 117 45.78 -33.99 -25.93
#